data_AF-A0A2S2FEP6-F1
#
_entry.id   AF-A0A2S2FEP6-F1
#
_cell.length_a   1.000
_cell.length_b   1.000
_cell.length_c   1.000
_cell.angle_alpha   90.00
_cell.angle_beta   90.00
_cell.angle_gamma   90.00
#
_symmetry.space_group_name_H-M   'P 1'
#
loop_
_entity.id
_entity.type
_entity.pdbx_description
1 polymer ?
#
loop_
_entity_poly.entity_id
_entity_poly.type
_entity_poly.pdbx_seq_one_letter_code
_entity_poly.pdbx_strand_id
1 'polypeptide(L)'
;MQKIISGLMFSMLLTCSSLSLAAVCNKTITNTALGQLIVPTGATCTLNMAAVDGSINVQKNANLVLNNSSVSGAIQADTAKSLKLVNSSVEGDVNAASGSTQISLNKAMISGNLYCSNIKLQSNMSSIEGKIIGKCQ
;
A
#
# COMPACT_ATOMS: atom_id res chain seq x y z
N MET A 1 -22.59 22.23 -59.25
CA MET A 1 -23.22 20.94 -58.89
C MET A 1 -22.13 19.88 -58.76
N GLN A 2 -21.69 19.55 -57.55
CA GLN A 2 -20.84 18.39 -57.27
C GLN A 2 -21.20 17.88 -55.87
N LYS A 3 -21.71 16.64 -55.85
CA LYS A 3 -22.22 15.91 -54.68
C LYS A 3 -21.04 15.18 -54.03
N ILE A 4 -20.78 15.38 -52.74
CA ILE A 4 -19.91 14.52 -51.92
C ILE A 4 -20.57 14.46 -50.52
N ILE A 5 -21.48 13.51 -50.31
CA ILE A 5 -21.25 12.20 -49.66
C ILE A 5 -20.86 12.36 -48.18
N SER A 6 -21.91 12.31 -47.35
CA SER A 6 -22.02 11.51 -46.11
C SER A 6 -20.74 10.88 -45.58
N GLY A 7 -20.31 11.30 -44.40
CA GLY A 7 -19.33 10.60 -43.60
C GLY A 7 -19.34 11.10 -42.16
N LEU A 8 -20.35 10.70 -41.39
CA LEU A 8 -20.29 10.76 -39.92
C LEU A 8 -19.15 9.84 -39.46
N MET A 9 -17.95 10.40 -39.27
CA MET A 9 -16.87 9.73 -38.56
C MET A 9 -16.85 10.29 -37.14
N PHE A 10 -17.75 9.77 -36.31
CA PHE A 10 -17.65 9.93 -34.86
C PHE A 10 -16.55 8.95 -34.41
N SER A 11 -15.31 9.40 -34.46
CA SER A 11 -14.14 8.68 -33.94
C SER A 11 -14.28 8.58 -32.43
N MET A 12 -14.97 7.53 -31.98
CA MET A 12 -15.01 7.13 -30.58
C MET A 12 -13.62 6.63 -30.21
N LEU A 13 -12.77 7.55 -29.73
CA LEU A 13 -11.56 7.22 -28.99
C LEU A 13 -12.01 6.39 -27.78
N LEU A 14 -11.95 5.06 -27.88
CA LEU A 14 -11.93 4.21 -26.69
C LEU A 14 -10.61 4.49 -25.98
N THR A 15 -10.60 5.52 -25.15
CA THR A 15 -9.63 5.64 -24.07
C THR A 15 -9.89 4.43 -23.18
N CYS A 16 -9.09 3.38 -23.35
CA CYS A 16 -9.06 2.28 -22.40
C CYS A 16 -8.53 2.87 -21.10
N SER A 17 -9.43 3.34 -20.25
CA SER A 17 -9.11 3.69 -18.88
C SER A 17 -8.52 2.42 -18.28
N SER A 18 -7.21 2.39 -18.03
CA SER A 18 -6.59 1.30 -17.30
C SER A 18 -7.13 1.36 -15.87
N LEU A 19 -8.29 0.72 -15.63
CA LEU A 19 -8.72 0.41 -14.28
C LEU A 19 -7.69 -0.58 -13.75
N SER A 20 -6.68 -0.05 -13.05
CA SER A 20 -5.76 -0.85 -12.26
C SER A 20 -6.61 -1.56 -11.19
N LEU A 21 -6.97 -2.81 -11.46
CA LEU A 21 -7.69 -3.62 -10.50
C LEU A 21 -6.74 -3.94 -9.36
N ALA A 22 -7.08 -3.54 -8.15
CA ALA A 22 -6.23 -3.80 -6.99
C ALA A 22 -6.01 -5.30 -6.83
N ALA A 23 -4.75 -5.72 -6.75
CA ALA A 23 -4.39 -7.10 -6.49
C ALA A 23 -4.83 -7.50 -5.08
N VAL A 24 -5.26 -8.75 -4.89
CA VAL A 24 -5.64 -9.26 -3.58
C VAL A 24 -4.54 -10.17 -3.05
N CYS A 25 -3.99 -9.84 -1.88
CA CYS A 25 -2.95 -10.62 -1.23
C CYS A 25 -3.47 -11.27 0.04
N ASN A 26 -3.56 -12.58 0.04
CA ASN A 26 -3.97 -13.40 1.19
C ASN A 26 -2.91 -14.44 1.59
N LYS A 27 -1.70 -14.34 1.02
CA LYS A 27 -0.57 -15.26 1.20
C LYS A 27 0.75 -14.56 0.90
N THR A 28 1.82 -15.33 0.76
CA THR A 28 3.12 -14.82 0.32
C THR A 28 3.15 -14.55 -1.19
N ILE A 29 3.66 -13.39 -1.57
CA ILE A 29 4.04 -13.01 -2.94
C ILE A 29 5.54 -12.71 -2.94
N THR A 30 6.27 -13.27 -3.90
CA THR A 30 7.74 -13.17 -3.95
C THR A 30 8.20 -12.63 -5.30
N ASN A 31 9.20 -11.75 -5.32
CA ASN A 31 9.88 -11.29 -6.54
C ASN A 31 8.93 -10.79 -7.64
N THR A 32 7.95 -9.96 -7.24
CA THR A 32 6.86 -9.53 -8.12
C THR A 32 6.65 -8.02 -8.01
N ALA A 33 6.41 -7.36 -9.15
CA ALA A 33 5.90 -5.99 -9.19
C ALA A 33 4.37 -6.01 -9.19
N LEU A 34 3.77 -5.24 -8.29
CA LEU A 34 2.34 -5.14 -8.07
C LEU A 34 1.91 -3.68 -8.24
N GLY A 35 0.69 -3.46 -8.71
CA GLY A 35 0.04 -2.16 -8.56
C GLY A 35 -0.57 -2.01 -7.16
N GLN A 36 -1.71 -1.33 -7.06
CA GLN A 36 -2.47 -1.26 -5.82
C GLN A 36 -2.76 -2.65 -5.23
N LEU A 37 -2.69 -2.78 -3.91
CA LEU A 37 -2.86 -4.06 -3.20
C LEU A 37 -3.91 -3.97 -2.10
N ILE A 38 -4.72 -5.01 -1.95
CA ILE A 38 -5.65 -5.20 -0.83
C ILE A 38 -5.26 -6.46 -0.08
N VAL A 39 -5.10 -6.32 1.25
CA VAL A 39 -4.99 -7.47 2.17
C VAL A 39 -6.35 -7.68 2.83
N PRO A 40 -7.08 -8.77 2.52
CA PRO A 40 -8.42 -9.00 3.04
C PRO A 40 -8.48 -9.13 4.56
N THR A 41 -9.67 -8.91 5.12
CA THR A 41 -9.95 -9.05 6.54
C THR A 41 -9.43 -10.39 7.10
N GLY A 42 -8.67 -10.32 8.19
CA GLY A 42 -8.10 -11.49 8.87
C GLY A 42 -7.01 -12.25 8.11
N ALA A 43 -6.69 -11.85 6.87
CA ALA A 43 -5.66 -12.50 6.09
C ALA A 43 -4.25 -12.08 6.53
N THR A 44 -3.25 -12.88 6.15
CA THR A 44 -1.84 -12.52 6.28
C THR A 44 -1.23 -12.45 4.89
N CYS A 45 -0.80 -11.26 4.51
CA CYS A 45 -0.03 -11.03 3.30
C CYS A 45 1.45 -10.86 3.64
N THR A 46 2.30 -11.59 2.92
CA THR A 46 3.76 -11.40 3.01
C THR A 46 4.28 -11.02 1.63
N LEU A 47 4.81 -9.81 1.49
CA LEU A 47 5.55 -9.39 0.31
C LEU A 47 7.03 -9.64 0.56
N ASN A 48 7.66 -10.45 -0.28
CA ASN A 48 9.07 -10.81 -0.16
C ASN A 48 9.81 -10.44 -1.45
N MET A 49 10.77 -9.52 -1.38
CA MET A 49 11.46 -9.02 -2.58
C MET A 49 10.46 -8.49 -3.62
N ALA A 50 9.39 -7.81 -3.18
CA ALA A 50 8.36 -7.30 -4.08
C ALA A 50 8.39 -5.76 -4.14
N ALA A 51 7.87 -5.22 -5.23
CA ALA A 51 7.70 -3.78 -5.41
C ALA A 51 6.21 -3.49 -5.61
N VAL A 52 5.66 -2.54 -4.86
CA VAL A 52 4.28 -2.08 -5.00
C VAL A 52 4.28 -0.66 -5.52
N ASP A 53 3.85 -0.47 -6.76
CA ASP A 53 3.63 0.84 -7.38
C ASP A 53 2.17 1.25 -7.16
N GLY A 54 1.89 1.69 -5.94
CA GLY A 54 0.56 2.06 -5.49
C GLY A 54 0.36 1.85 -4.00
N SER A 55 -0.83 2.20 -3.52
CA SER A 55 -1.15 2.07 -2.09
C SER A 55 -1.50 0.63 -1.70
N ILE A 56 -1.24 0.28 -0.44
CA ILE A 56 -1.69 -0.98 0.17
C ILE A 56 -2.80 -0.68 1.15
N ASN A 57 -3.96 -1.32 0.96
CA ASN A 57 -5.07 -1.27 1.92
C ASN A 57 -5.11 -2.58 2.73
N VAL A 58 -4.82 -2.49 4.02
CA VAL A 58 -4.80 -3.61 4.96
C VAL A 58 -6.08 -3.57 5.78
N GLN A 59 -6.97 -4.52 5.50
CA GLN A 59 -8.28 -4.55 6.14
C GLN A 59 -8.24 -5.02 7.59
N LYS A 60 -9.42 -5.01 8.21
CA LYS A 60 -9.63 -5.35 9.62
C LYS A 60 -8.95 -6.66 10.03
N ASN A 61 -8.25 -6.64 11.15
CA ASN A 61 -7.56 -7.80 11.73
C ASN A 61 -6.54 -8.50 10.81
N ALA A 62 -6.20 -7.91 9.66
CA ALA A 62 -5.24 -8.48 8.74
C ALA A 62 -3.79 -8.18 9.16
N ASN A 63 -2.86 -8.96 8.65
CA ASN A 63 -1.43 -8.80 8.88
C ASN A 63 -0.73 -8.51 7.55
N LEU A 64 0.10 -7.47 7.52
CA LEU A 64 1.00 -7.19 6.40
C LEU A 64 2.44 -7.35 6.85
N VAL A 65 3.20 -8.13 6.10
CA VAL A 65 4.65 -8.26 6.24
C VAL A 65 5.32 -7.81 4.96
N LEU A 66 6.12 -6.75 5.03
CA LEU A 66 7.05 -6.35 3.98
C LEU A 66 8.44 -6.87 4.35
N ASN A 67 9.04 -7.67 3.47
CA ASN A 67 10.37 -8.22 3.63
C ASN A 67 11.20 -7.92 2.38
N ASN A 68 12.28 -7.17 2.52
CA ASN A 68 13.11 -6.72 1.38
C ASN A 68 12.25 -6.11 0.25
N SER A 69 11.20 -5.35 0.58
CA SER A 69 10.20 -4.88 -0.38
C SER A 69 10.05 -3.35 -0.35
N SER A 70 9.57 -2.77 -1.44
CA SER A 70 9.32 -1.33 -1.56
C SER A 70 7.85 -1.03 -1.88
N VAL A 71 7.37 0.09 -1.37
CA VAL A 71 6.02 0.62 -1.64
C VAL A 71 6.14 2.09 -2.04
N SER A 72 5.91 2.38 -3.32
CA SER A 72 5.86 3.74 -3.87
C SER A 72 4.49 4.37 -3.69
N GLY A 73 3.95 4.25 -2.48
CA GLY A 73 2.59 4.65 -2.13
C GLY A 73 2.37 4.63 -0.63
N ALA A 74 1.13 4.88 -0.22
CA ALA A 74 0.74 4.91 1.18
C ALA A 74 0.27 3.52 1.66
N ILE A 75 0.37 3.28 2.97
CA ILE A 75 -0.21 2.09 3.62
C ILE A 75 -1.37 2.51 4.49
N GLN A 76 -2.57 2.03 4.17
CA GLN A 76 -3.80 2.28 4.91
C GLN A 76 -4.12 1.04 5.73
N ALA A 77 -4.01 1.15 7.05
CA ALA A 77 -4.04 0.01 7.95
C ALA A 77 -4.74 0.34 9.28
N ASP A 78 -5.71 1.27 9.24
CA ASP A 78 -6.39 1.78 10.43
C ASP A 78 -7.06 0.70 11.26
N THR A 79 -7.39 -0.46 10.69
CA THR A 79 -8.00 -1.58 11.42
C THR A 79 -7.18 -2.86 11.37
N ALA A 80 -5.93 -2.78 10.88
CA ALA A 80 -5.05 -3.93 10.77
C ALA A 80 -4.69 -4.49 12.14
N LYS A 81 -4.40 -5.79 12.20
CA LYS A 81 -3.85 -6.41 13.41
C LYS A 81 -2.37 -6.08 13.56
N SER A 82 -1.60 -6.21 12.49
CA SER A 82 -0.17 -5.91 12.54
C SER A 82 0.40 -5.47 11.20
N LEU A 83 1.39 -4.58 11.28
CA LEU A 83 2.28 -4.19 10.20
C LEU A 83 3.71 -4.50 10.60
N LYS A 84 4.41 -5.25 9.75
CA LYS A 84 5.81 -5.59 9.97
C LYS A 84 6.62 -5.24 8.73
N LEU A 85 7.57 -4.33 8.87
CA LEU A 85 8.47 -3.92 7.81
C LEU A 85 9.90 -4.37 8.17
N VAL A 86 10.51 -5.15 7.29
CA VAL A 86 11.87 -5.67 7.46
C VAL A 86 12.68 -5.36 6.21
N ASN A 87 13.77 -4.59 6.35
CA ASN A 87 14.61 -4.15 5.22
C ASN A 87 13.76 -3.57 4.07
N SER A 88 12.76 -2.76 4.40
CA SER A 88 11.72 -2.34 3.44
C SER A 88 11.51 -0.84 3.50
N SER A 89 11.04 -0.26 2.39
CA SER A 89 10.75 1.17 2.30
C SER A 89 9.30 1.44 1.95
N VAL A 90 8.77 2.54 2.50
CA VAL A 90 7.47 3.10 2.14
C VAL A 90 7.68 4.59 1.87
N GLU A 91 7.39 5.01 0.64
CA GLU A 91 7.59 6.40 0.23
C GLU A 91 6.45 7.30 0.71
N GLY A 92 5.26 6.74 0.92
CA GLY A 92 4.07 7.46 1.39
C GLY A 92 3.83 7.37 2.89
N ASP A 93 2.68 7.91 3.30
CA ASP A 93 2.21 7.88 4.67
C ASP A 93 1.79 6.46 5.12
N VAL A 94 1.98 6.16 6.40
CA VAL A 94 1.48 4.93 7.04
C VAL A 94 0.41 5.31 8.05
N ASN A 95 -0.82 4.89 7.79
CA ASN A 95 -1.99 5.16 8.62
C ASN A 95 -2.37 3.94 9.46
N ALA A 96 -2.23 4.03 10.78
CA ALA A 96 -2.57 2.97 11.73
C ALA A 96 -3.31 3.56 12.95
N ALA A 97 -4.51 4.09 12.71
CA ALA A 97 -5.26 4.84 13.71
C ALA A 97 -6.13 4.01 14.69
N SER A 98 -6.12 2.67 14.67
CA SER A 98 -6.77 1.84 15.71
C SER A 98 -5.79 1.44 16.79
N GLY A 99 -6.14 1.63 18.06
CA GLY A 99 -5.33 1.27 19.23
C GLY A 99 -4.97 -0.23 19.37
N SER A 100 -5.53 -1.11 18.54
CA SER A 100 -5.17 -2.54 18.51
C SER A 100 -4.06 -2.89 17.52
N THR A 101 -3.68 -1.98 16.62
CA THR A 101 -2.68 -2.27 15.59
C THR A 101 -1.28 -2.30 16.21
N GLN A 102 -0.45 -3.27 15.84
CA GLN A 102 0.97 -3.27 16.20
C GLN A 102 1.82 -2.92 14.99
N ILE A 103 2.79 -2.03 15.15
CA ILE A 103 3.79 -1.73 14.12
C ILE A 103 5.16 -2.21 14.58
N SER A 104 5.85 -2.92 13.70
CA SER A 104 7.24 -3.34 13.87
C SER A 104 8.06 -2.92 12.65
N LEU A 105 9.05 -2.06 12.88
CA LEU A 105 10.01 -1.57 11.91
C LEU A 105 11.38 -2.13 12.25
N ASN A 106 12.01 -2.83 11.30
CA ASN A 106 13.37 -3.32 11.43
C ASN A 106 14.14 -3.03 10.14
N LYS A 107 15.15 -2.16 10.21
CA LYS A 107 15.87 -1.66 9.03
C LYS A 107 14.91 -1.13 7.95
N ALA A 108 13.85 -0.46 8.39
CA ALA A 108 12.81 0.05 7.52
C ALA A 108 12.90 1.57 7.39
N MET A 109 12.42 2.10 6.27
CA MET A 109 12.32 3.53 6.03
C MET A 109 10.89 3.91 5.67
N ILE A 110 10.36 4.92 6.35
CA ILE A 110 9.09 5.56 5.99
C ILE A 110 9.42 7.01 5.66
N SER A 111 9.30 7.41 4.40
CA SER A 111 9.54 8.80 3.99
C SER A 111 8.36 9.72 4.32
N GLY A 112 7.15 9.17 4.36
CA GLY A 112 5.94 9.88 4.79
C GLY A 112 5.78 9.99 6.31
N ASN A 113 4.61 10.48 6.72
CA ASN A 113 4.20 10.54 8.11
C ASN A 113 3.71 9.17 8.61
N LEU A 114 3.85 8.95 9.91
CA LEU A 114 3.28 7.79 10.60
C LEU A 114 2.14 8.24 11.52
N TYR A 115 0.91 7.80 11.27
CA TYR A 115 -0.26 8.13 12.08
C TYR A 115 -0.59 6.97 13.02
N CYS A 116 -0.69 7.29 14.31
CA CYS A 116 -0.92 6.33 15.40
C CYS A 116 -2.00 6.80 16.36
N SER A 117 -2.80 5.88 16.91
CA SER A 117 -3.75 6.20 17.99
C SER A 117 -3.68 5.19 19.15
N ASN A 118 -2.72 5.38 20.05
CA ASN A 118 -2.43 4.52 21.20
C ASN A 118 -2.02 3.09 20.78
N ILE A 119 -1.12 3.00 19.81
CA ILE A 119 -0.61 1.72 19.30
C ILE A 119 0.82 1.45 19.75
N LYS A 120 1.21 0.17 19.78
CA LYS A 120 2.60 -0.23 20.03
C LYS A 120 3.43 -0.09 18.76
N LEU A 121 4.50 0.71 18.83
CA LEU A 121 5.48 0.89 17.77
C LEU A 121 6.85 0.38 18.24
N GLN A 122 7.33 -0.67 17.60
CA GLN A 122 8.71 -1.15 17.81
C GLN A 122 9.56 -0.73 16.62
N SER A 123 10.63 0.01 16.89
CA SER A 123 11.58 0.46 15.85
C SER A 123 12.99 -0.04 16.17
N ASN A 124 13.64 -0.66 15.20
CA ASN A 124 15.03 -1.09 15.27
C ASN A 124 15.76 -0.69 13.99
N MET A 125 16.82 0.12 14.10
CA MET A 125 17.60 0.62 12.95
C MET A 125 16.71 1.18 11.82
N SER A 126 15.59 1.82 12.15
CA SER A 126 14.60 2.29 11.18
C SER A 126 14.49 3.81 11.23
N SER A 127 14.14 4.41 10.10
CA SER A 127 13.94 5.85 9.96
C SER A 127 12.51 6.17 9.57
N ILE A 128 11.96 7.21 10.18
CA ILE A 128 10.71 7.84 9.76
C ILE A 128 11.09 9.30 9.48
N GLU A 129 11.14 9.67 8.21
CA GLU A 129 11.58 11.01 7.79
C GLU A 129 10.47 12.04 8.00
N GLY A 130 9.22 11.63 7.80
CA GLY A 130 8.05 12.42 8.15
C GLY A 130 7.81 12.50 9.65
N LYS A 131 6.66 13.08 10.02
CA LYS A 131 6.27 13.23 11.42
C LYS A 131 5.57 11.98 11.92
N ILE A 132 5.82 11.65 13.19
CA ILE A 132 4.95 10.76 13.94
C ILE A 132 3.77 11.60 14.47
N ILE A 133 2.56 11.25 14.07
CA ILE A 133 1.31 11.96 14.38
C ILE A 133 0.45 11.09 15.29
N GLY A 134 0.10 11.61 16.47
CA GLY A 134 -0.70 10.91 17.46
C GLY A 134 0.15 10.17 18.50
N LYS A 135 -0.39 9.10 19.08
CA LYS A 135 0.23 8.38 20.21
C LYS A 135 0.73 7.02 19.76
N CYS A 136 2.02 6.87 19.50
CA CYS A 136 2.68 5.57 19.39
C CYS A 136 3.48 5.31 20.69
N GLN A 137 3.39 4.11 21.24
CA GLN A 137 4.08 3.67 22.47
C GLN A 137 5.21 2.70 22.18
#